data_AF-A0A8J7PNC0-F1
#
_entry.id   AF-A0A8J7PNC0-F1
#
_cell.length_a   1.000
_cell.length_b   1.000
_cell.length_c   1.000
_cell.angle_alpha   90.00
_cell.angle_beta   90.00
_cell.angle_gamma   90.00
#
_symmetry.space_group_name_H-M   'P 1'
#
loop_
_entity.id
_entity.type
_entity.pdbx_description
1 polymer ?
#
loop_
_entity_poly.entity_id
_entity_poly.type
_entity_poly.pdbx_seq_one_letter_code
_entity_poly.pdbx_strand_id
1 'polypeptide(L)'
;MHFQYVVAPPSIALPPPPPAAAADGQTALLRELIDVQREQLAYLRAAHENQNANARWQAFLNRYADEFPGVGKGCQEAFPHIERAFLRLLDDLTRRLTEEDAEPIDDEFSLGEFLDRYGMRLAQLGNVLNVLGPLAEAARSSSSE
;
A
#
# COMPACT_ATOMS: atom_id res chain seq x y z
N MET A 1 9.06 47.32 83.97
CA MET A 1 8.99 46.04 83.23
C MET A 1 7.81 46.12 82.27
N HIS A 2 8.04 46.47 81.00
CA HIS A 2 7.02 46.51 79.95
C HIS A 2 7.26 45.30 79.02
N PHE A 3 6.30 44.37 78.93
CA PHE A 3 6.37 43.25 78.01
C PHE A 3 5.74 43.65 76.67
N GLN A 4 6.55 43.67 75.62
CA GLN A 4 6.12 43.95 74.26
C GLN A 4 5.79 42.61 73.59
N TYR A 5 4.51 42.34 73.34
CA TYR A 5 4.09 41.18 72.57
C TYR A 5 4.42 41.42 71.09
N VAL A 6 5.25 40.55 70.50
CA VAL A 6 5.50 40.51 69.06
C VAL A 6 4.39 39.67 68.43
N VAL A 7 3.45 40.33 67.75
CA VAL A 7 2.44 39.66 66.91
C VAL A 7 3.10 39.35 65.56
N ALA A 8 3.24 38.07 65.23
CA ALA A 8 3.74 37.65 63.92
C ALA A 8 2.72 38.02 62.82
N PRO A 9 3.18 38.48 61.63
CA PRO A 9 2.28 38.83 60.54
C PRO A 9 1.57 37.58 59.99
N PRO A 10 0.35 37.71 59.45
CA PRO A 10 -0.37 36.57 58.88
C PRO A 10 0.35 36.07 57.63
N SER A 11 0.73 34.78 57.64
CA SER A 11 1.20 34.09 56.45
C SER A 11 0.08 34.03 55.42
N ILE A 12 0.24 34.75 54.31
CA ILE A 12 -0.61 34.61 53.13
C ILE A 12 -0.26 33.26 52.49
N ALA A 13 -1.14 32.27 52.63
CA ALA A 13 -1.03 31.03 51.88
C ALA A 13 -1.28 31.32 50.39
N LEU A 14 -0.28 31.08 49.53
CA LEU A 14 -0.49 31.10 48.08
C LEU A 14 -1.52 30.01 47.72
N PRO A 15 -2.52 30.30 46.87
CA PRO A 15 -3.41 29.27 46.36
C PRO A 15 -2.59 28.23 45.57
N PRO A 16 -2.90 26.92 45.69
CA PRO A 16 -2.21 25.89 44.92
C PRO A 16 -2.42 26.14 43.42
N PRO A 17 -1.41 25.86 42.58
CA PRO A 17 -1.56 25.97 41.14
C PRO A 17 -2.72 25.09 40.66
N PRO A 18 -3.45 25.52 39.59
CA PRO A 18 -4.56 24.75 39.06
C PRO A 18 -4.12 23.32 38.67
N PRO A 19 -5.01 22.33 38.81
CA PRO A 19 -4.65 20.91 38.79
C PRO A 19 -4.27 20.42 37.39
N ALA A 20 -3.51 19.32 37.37
CA ALA A 20 -2.89 18.57 36.27
C ALA A 20 -3.72 18.31 34.98
N ALA A 21 -4.99 18.68 34.90
CA ALA A 21 -5.88 18.44 33.76
C ALA A 21 -5.37 19.07 32.44
N ALA A 22 -4.66 20.21 32.50
CA ALA A 22 -4.06 20.81 31.31
C ALA A 22 -2.85 19.99 30.77
N ALA A 23 -2.11 19.34 31.66
CA ALA A 23 -1.02 18.43 31.28
C ALA A 23 -1.57 17.12 30.70
N ASP A 24 -2.71 16.64 31.19
CA ASP A 24 -3.39 15.46 30.65
C ASP A 24 -3.92 15.71 29.23
N GLY A 25 -4.50 16.89 28.97
CA GLY A 25 -4.93 17.28 27.62
C GLY A 25 -3.75 17.47 26.66
N GLN A 26 -2.64 18.07 27.13
CA GLN A 26 -1.43 18.22 26.34
C GLN A 26 -0.80 16.85 26.00
N THR A 27 -0.74 15.93 26.96
CA THR A 27 -0.23 14.58 26.70
C THR A 27 -1.15 13.77 25.79
N ALA A 28 -2.47 13.95 25.87
CA ALA A 28 -3.42 13.35 24.94
C ALA A 28 -3.20 13.85 23.50
N LEU A 29 -3.05 15.16 23.30
CA LEU A 29 -2.77 15.75 21.99
C LEU A 29 -1.42 15.29 21.42
N LEU A 30 -0.39 15.16 22.27
CA LEU A 30 0.91 14.62 21.86
C LEU A 30 0.82 13.15 21.45
N ARG A 31 -0.01 12.34 22.11
CA ARG A 31 -0.26 10.94 21.70
C ARG A 31 -0.95 10.90 20.35
N GLU A 32 -2.01 11.69 20.16
CA GLU A 32 -2.73 11.79 18.89
C GLU A 32 -1.79 12.23 17.75
N LEU A 33 -0.92 13.22 18.01
CA LEU A 33 0.09 13.65 17.04
C LEU A 33 1.08 12.52 16.69
N ILE A 34 1.54 11.75 17.69
CA ILE A 34 2.42 10.60 17.45
C ILE A 34 1.72 9.53 16.62
N ASP A 35 0.43 9.29 16.85
CA ASP A 35 -0.35 8.31 16.10
C ASP A 35 -0.49 8.75 14.63
N VAL A 36 -0.82 10.02 14.38
CA VAL A 36 -0.83 10.58 13.02
C VAL A 36 0.55 10.50 12.37
N GLN A 37 1.63 10.79 13.09
CA GLN A 37 2.99 10.67 12.56
C GLN A 37 3.36 9.23 12.18
N ARG A 38 2.92 8.24 12.95
CA ARG A 38 3.12 6.82 12.64
C ARG A 38 2.39 6.42 11.37
N GLU A 39 1.16 6.87 11.20
CA GLU A 39 0.38 6.63 9.99
C GLU A 39 1.05 7.28 8.77
N GLN A 40 1.46 8.55 8.88
CA GLN A 40 2.19 9.23 7.81
C GLN A 40 3.47 8.50 7.43
N LEU A 41 4.23 8.03 8.43
CA LEU A 41 5.45 7.28 8.19
C LEU A 41 5.19 5.94 7.51
N ALA A 42 4.08 5.26 7.86
CA ALA A 42 3.64 4.05 7.17
C ALA A 42 3.31 4.31 5.70
N TYR A 43 2.58 5.38 5.39
CA TYR A 43 2.29 5.78 4.00
C TYR A 43 3.54 6.12 3.22
N LEU A 44 4.47 6.89 3.81
CA LEU A 44 5.74 7.25 3.16
C LEU A 44 6.61 6.02 2.87
N ARG A 45 6.66 5.06 3.79
CA ARG A 45 7.38 3.79 3.57
C ARG A 45 6.78 3.01 2.40
N ALA A 46 5.46 2.87 2.36
CA ALA A 46 4.77 2.17 1.27
C ALA A 46 5.00 2.87 -0.09
N ALA A 47 4.95 4.21 -0.12
CA ALA A 47 5.24 4.98 -1.33
C ALA A 47 6.69 4.80 -1.81
N HIS A 48 7.65 4.82 -0.88
CA HIS A 48 9.06 4.63 -1.20
C HIS A 48 9.37 3.21 -1.71
N GLU A 49 8.72 2.18 -1.16
CA GLU A 49 8.84 0.80 -1.67
C GLU A 49 8.36 0.68 -3.12
N ASN A 50 7.23 1.30 -3.45
CA ASN A 50 6.69 1.32 -4.83
C ASN A 50 7.62 2.06 -5.81
N GLN A 51 8.19 3.21 -5.41
CA GLN A 51 9.14 3.94 -6.26
C GLN A 51 10.42 3.13 -6.51
N ASN A 52 10.95 2.46 -5.47
CA ASN A 52 12.13 1.62 -5.61
C ASN A 52 11.90 0.42 -6.53
N ALA A 53 10.69 -0.15 -6.53
CA ALA A 53 10.35 -1.22 -7.46
C ALA A 53 10.47 -0.74 -8.92
N ASN A 54 9.96 0.45 -9.24
CA ASN A 54 10.05 1.02 -10.59
C ASN A 54 11.51 1.32 -11.00
N ALA A 55 12.28 1.97 -10.10
CA ALA A 55 13.69 2.28 -10.35
C ALA A 55 14.54 1.03 -10.64
N ARG A 56 14.25 -0.10 -9.99
CA ARG A 56 14.91 -1.39 -10.27
C ARG A 56 14.66 -1.87 -11.70
N TRP A 57 13.42 -1.75 -12.19
CA TRP A 57 13.06 -2.16 -13.55
C TRP A 57 13.66 -1.24 -14.61
N GLN A 58 13.72 0.07 -14.35
CA GLN A 58 14.44 1.02 -15.20
C GLN A 58 15.93 0.67 -15.32
N ALA A 59 16.59 0.44 -14.17
CA ALA A 59 18.00 0.04 -14.15
C ALA A 59 18.23 -1.29 -14.88
N PHE A 60 17.28 -2.24 -14.78
CA PHE A 60 17.32 -3.50 -15.50
C PHE A 60 17.26 -3.30 -17.02
N LEU A 61 16.33 -2.47 -17.51
CA LEU A 61 16.20 -2.15 -18.93
C LEU A 61 17.45 -1.44 -19.46
N ASN A 62 17.96 -0.45 -18.72
CA ASN A 62 19.16 0.30 -19.09
C ASN A 62 20.40 -0.60 -19.16
N ARG A 63 20.53 -1.57 -18.24
CA ARG A 63 21.65 -2.52 -18.23
C ARG A 63 21.72 -3.37 -19.50
N TYR A 64 20.58 -3.66 -20.12
CA TYR A 64 20.48 -4.53 -21.29
C TYR A 64 20.05 -3.77 -22.56
N ALA A 65 20.10 -2.44 -22.55
CA ALA A 65 19.62 -1.62 -23.66
C ALA A 65 20.41 -1.85 -24.96
N ASP A 66 21.72 -2.08 -24.84
CA ASP A 66 22.61 -2.33 -25.99
C ASP A 66 22.33 -3.71 -26.64
N GLU A 67 22.01 -4.72 -25.83
CA GLU A 67 21.76 -6.09 -26.30
C GLU A 67 20.33 -6.27 -26.83
N PHE A 68 19.36 -5.58 -26.22
CA PHE A 68 17.93 -5.69 -26.56
C PHE A 68 17.33 -4.32 -26.84
N PRO A 69 17.75 -3.66 -27.95
CA PRO A 69 17.22 -2.36 -28.31
C PRO A 69 15.72 -2.47 -28.60
N GLY A 70 14.92 -1.61 -27.97
CA GLY A 70 13.47 -1.54 -28.17
C GLY A 70 12.65 -2.52 -27.33
N VAL A 71 13.25 -3.32 -26.44
CA VAL A 71 12.51 -4.23 -25.56
C VAL A 71 11.47 -3.49 -24.71
N GLY A 72 11.80 -2.30 -24.20
CA GLY A 72 10.87 -1.46 -23.45
C GLY A 72 9.63 -1.07 -24.25
N LYS A 73 9.83 -0.67 -25.52
CA LYS A 73 8.72 -0.36 -26.45
C LYS A 73 7.91 -1.62 -26.78
N GLY A 74 8.57 -2.74 -27.03
CA GLY A 74 7.91 -4.03 -27.23
C GLY A 74 7.05 -4.45 -26.03
N CYS A 75 7.52 -4.22 -24.80
CA CYS A 75 6.74 -4.45 -23.58
C CYS A 75 5.51 -3.54 -23.51
N GLN A 76 5.65 -2.25 -23.84
CA GLN A 76 4.51 -1.33 -23.90
C GLN A 76 3.47 -1.72 -24.94
N GLU A 77 3.90 -2.19 -26.12
CA GLU A 77 3.00 -2.63 -27.18
C GLU A 77 2.33 -3.96 -26.85
N ALA A 78 3.07 -4.92 -26.29
CA ALA A 78 2.55 -6.26 -25.95
C ALA A 78 1.62 -6.25 -24.73
N PHE A 79 1.87 -5.37 -23.75
CA PHE A 79 1.11 -5.31 -22.49
C PHE A 79 -0.43 -5.23 -22.68
N PRO A 80 -1.00 -4.29 -23.45
CA PRO A 80 -2.45 -4.20 -23.63
C PRO A 80 -3.05 -5.42 -24.35
N HIS A 81 -2.28 -6.13 -25.18
CA HIS A 81 -2.73 -7.37 -25.81
C HIS A 81 -2.89 -8.49 -24.78
N ILE A 82 -1.94 -8.59 -23.85
CA ILE A 82 -1.95 -9.59 -22.77
C ILE A 82 -3.04 -9.27 -21.74
N GLU A 83 -3.22 -8.00 -21.37
CA GLU A 83 -4.34 -7.57 -20.51
C GLU A 83 -5.69 -7.95 -21.11
N ARG A 84 -5.88 -7.71 -22.42
CA ARG A 84 -7.11 -8.09 -23.12
C ARG A 84 -7.31 -9.60 -23.14
N ALA A 85 -6.25 -10.39 -23.30
CA ALA A 85 -6.35 -11.85 -23.24
C ALA A 85 -6.74 -12.32 -21.83
N PHE A 86 -6.19 -11.70 -20.78
CA PHE A 86 -6.54 -12.00 -19.40
C PHE A 86 -7.99 -11.66 -19.07
N LEU A 87 -8.46 -10.48 -19.50
CA LEU A 87 -9.86 -10.09 -19.33
C LEU A 87 -10.82 -11.02 -20.08
N ARG A 88 -10.46 -11.48 -21.28
CA ARG A 88 -11.27 -12.48 -22.01
C ARG A 88 -11.35 -13.81 -21.26
N LEU A 89 -10.24 -14.26 -20.69
CA LEU A 89 -10.23 -15.48 -19.88
C LEU A 89 -11.13 -15.34 -18.65
N LEU A 90 -11.08 -14.18 -17.98
CA LEU A 90 -11.96 -13.88 -16.84
C LEU A 90 -13.43 -13.81 -17.25
N ASP A 91 -13.74 -13.14 -18.35
CA ASP A 91 -15.11 -13.02 -18.87
C ASP A 91 -15.70 -14.39 -19.20
N ASP A 92 -14.94 -15.25 -19.90
CA ASP A 92 -15.34 -16.63 -20.18
C ASP A 92 -15.54 -17.44 -18.90
N LEU A 93 -14.72 -17.22 -17.88
CA LEU A 93 -14.85 -17.88 -16.57
C LEU A 93 -16.12 -17.43 -15.85
N THR A 94 -16.32 -16.11 -15.75
CA THR A 94 -17.46 -15.52 -15.07
C THR A 94 -18.75 -15.97 -15.72
N ARG A 95 -18.83 -15.93 -17.06
CA ARG A 95 -20.00 -16.40 -17.81
C ARG A 95 -20.35 -17.84 -17.50
N ARG A 96 -19.35 -18.74 -17.50
CA ARG A 96 -19.57 -20.16 -17.16
C ARG A 96 -20.02 -20.39 -15.74
N LEU A 97 -19.77 -19.47 -14.83
CA LEU A 97 -20.20 -19.57 -13.43
C LEU A 97 -21.57 -18.94 -13.17
N THR A 98 -22.02 -18.05 -14.07
CA THR A 98 -23.26 -17.29 -13.89
C THR A 98 -24.38 -17.68 -14.86
N GLU A 99 -24.09 -18.47 -15.89
CA GLU A 99 -25.09 -19.03 -16.80
C GLU A 99 -26.00 -20.06 -16.09
N GLU A 100 -27.28 -20.08 -16.46
CA GLU A 100 -28.35 -20.83 -15.77
C GLU A 100 -28.17 -22.36 -15.86
N ASP A 101 -27.41 -22.84 -16.85
CA ASP A 101 -27.01 -24.25 -17.06
C ASP A 101 -25.57 -24.54 -16.58
N ALA A 102 -24.95 -23.62 -15.83
CA ALA A 102 -23.62 -23.82 -15.26
C ALA A 102 -23.66 -24.97 -14.25
N GLU A 103 -22.68 -25.88 -14.34
CA GLU A 103 -22.43 -26.86 -13.29
C GLU A 103 -22.06 -26.09 -12.01
N PRO A 104 -22.91 -26.09 -10.97
CA PRO A 104 -22.66 -25.30 -9.78
C PRO A 104 -21.39 -25.80 -9.10
N ILE A 105 -20.52 -24.87 -8.69
CA ILE A 105 -19.41 -25.20 -7.79
C ILE A 105 -20.00 -25.25 -6.38
N ASP A 106 -20.63 -26.37 -6.05
CA ASP A 106 -21.33 -26.59 -4.78
C ASP A 106 -20.60 -27.58 -3.87
N ASP A 107 -19.57 -28.28 -4.36
CA ASP A 107 -18.72 -29.17 -3.59
C ASP A 107 -17.21 -28.99 -3.84
N GLU A 108 -16.38 -29.63 -3.00
CA GLU A 108 -14.91 -29.55 -3.10
C GLU A 108 -14.37 -30.20 -4.39
N PHE A 109 -15.11 -31.17 -4.96
CA PHE A 109 -14.68 -31.89 -6.15
C PHE A 109 -14.83 -31.04 -7.42
N SER A 110 -16.00 -30.42 -7.60
CA SER A 110 -16.30 -29.46 -8.66
C SER A 110 -15.40 -28.23 -8.57
N LEU A 111 -15.08 -27.75 -7.36
CA LEU A 111 -14.08 -26.70 -7.15
C LEU A 111 -12.68 -27.15 -7.60
N GLY A 112 -12.27 -28.36 -7.23
CA GLY A 112 -10.99 -28.94 -7.66
C GLY A 112 -10.88 -29.05 -9.17
N GLU A 113 -11.91 -29.56 -9.86
CA GLU A 113 -11.92 -29.67 -11.32
C GLU A 113 -11.88 -28.30 -12.01
N PHE A 114 -12.59 -27.32 -11.46
CA PHE A 114 -12.54 -25.94 -11.92
C PHE A 114 -11.14 -25.35 -11.79
N LEU A 115 -10.50 -25.51 -10.63
CA LEU A 115 -9.14 -25.02 -10.39
C LEU A 115 -8.10 -25.71 -11.28
N ASP A 116 -8.22 -27.02 -11.51
CA ASP A 116 -7.33 -27.74 -12.42
C ASP A 116 -7.47 -27.26 -13.87
N ARG A 117 -8.70 -26.96 -14.31
CA ARG A 117 -8.99 -26.51 -15.68
C ARG A 117 -8.54 -25.07 -15.94
N TYR A 118 -8.75 -24.16 -14.98
CA TYR A 118 -8.56 -22.71 -15.19
C TYR A 118 -7.47 -22.08 -14.33
N GLY A 119 -7.22 -22.62 -13.14
CA GLY A 119 -6.30 -22.06 -12.15
C GLY A 119 -4.88 -21.90 -12.67
N MET A 120 -4.34 -22.93 -13.35
CA MET A 120 -2.99 -22.84 -13.91
C MET A 120 -2.86 -21.74 -14.97
N ARG A 121 -3.81 -21.65 -15.91
CA ARG A 121 -3.76 -20.64 -16.98
C ARG A 121 -3.94 -19.23 -16.43
N LEU A 122 -4.84 -19.05 -15.47
CA LEU A 122 -5.06 -17.77 -14.81
C LEU A 122 -3.82 -17.31 -14.03
N ALA A 123 -3.20 -18.23 -13.27
CA ALA A 123 -1.98 -17.95 -12.51
C ALA A 123 -0.81 -17.60 -13.43
N GLN A 124 -0.61 -18.36 -14.52
CA GLN A 124 0.45 -18.09 -15.49
C GLN A 124 0.28 -16.71 -16.15
N LEU A 125 -0.93 -16.40 -16.62
CA LEU A 125 -1.19 -15.13 -17.30
C LEU A 125 -1.12 -13.93 -16.33
N GLY A 126 -1.58 -14.11 -15.10
CA GLY A 126 -1.39 -13.13 -14.02
C GLY A 126 0.08 -12.89 -13.69
N ASN A 127 0.90 -13.94 -13.64
CA ASN A 127 2.35 -13.80 -13.45
C ASN A 127 3.01 -13.04 -14.60
N VAL A 128 2.62 -13.29 -15.84
CA VAL A 128 3.12 -12.54 -16.99
C VAL A 128 2.76 -11.07 -16.88
N LEU A 129 1.52 -10.73 -16.49
CA LEU A 129 1.11 -9.34 -16.26
C LEU A 129 1.89 -8.68 -15.12
N ASN A 130 2.14 -9.40 -14.02
CA ASN A 130 2.90 -8.90 -12.88
C ASN A 130 4.36 -8.58 -13.22
N VAL A 131 4.95 -9.28 -14.20
CA VAL A 131 6.31 -9.00 -14.69
C VAL A 131 6.29 -7.91 -15.77
N LEU A 132 5.37 -8.02 -16.73
CA LEU A 132 5.34 -7.15 -17.91
C LEU A 132 4.82 -5.74 -17.59
N GLY A 133 3.89 -5.61 -16.64
CA GLY A 133 3.30 -4.32 -16.25
C GLY A 133 4.34 -3.33 -15.70
N PRO A 134 5.09 -3.68 -14.65
CA PRO A 134 6.17 -2.85 -14.14
C PRO A 134 7.24 -2.55 -15.19
N LEU A 135 7.54 -3.50 -16.07
CA LEU A 135 8.53 -3.33 -17.13
C LEU A 135 8.05 -2.33 -18.21
N ALA A 136 6.78 -2.40 -18.59
CA ALA A 136 6.16 -1.45 -19.52
C ALA A 136 6.06 -0.05 -18.92
N GLU A 137 5.76 0.07 -17.61
CA GLU A 137 5.74 1.35 -16.88
C GLU A 137 7.14 1.95 -16.77
N ALA A 138 8.14 1.16 -16.38
CA ALA A 138 9.54 1.59 -16.32
C ALA A 138 10.02 2.12 -17.68
N ALA A 139 9.71 1.41 -18.76
CA ALA A 139 10.01 1.85 -20.12
C ALA A 139 9.31 3.16 -20.51
N ARG A 140 8.10 3.43 -19.99
CA ARG A 140 7.38 4.70 -20.26
C ARG A 140 8.13 5.87 -19.62
N SER A 141 8.48 5.72 -18.34
CA SER A 141 9.23 6.74 -17.61
C SER A 141 10.61 7.04 -18.21
N SER A 142 11.32 6.03 -18.73
CA SER A 142 12.61 6.26 -19.40
C SER A 142 12.49 6.93 -20.78
N SER A 143 11.31 6.93 -21.39
CA SER A 143 11.06 7.57 -22.70
C SER A 143 10.60 9.02 -22.56
N SER A 144 10.20 9.45 -21.36
CA SER A 144 9.73 10.82 -21.07
C SER A 144 10.83 11.78 -20.59
N GLU A 145 12.06 11.29 -20.47
CA GLU A 145 13.27 12.03 -20.10
C GLU A 145 14.15 12.26 -21.34
#